data_AF-A0A0G4HZ77-F1
#
_entry.id   AF-A0A0G4HZ77-F1
#
_cell.length_a   1.000
_cell.length_b   1.000
_cell.length_c   1.000
_cell.angle_alpha   90.00
_cell.angle_beta   90.00
_cell.angle_gamma   90.00
#
_symmetry.space_group_name_H-M   'P 1'
#
loop_
_entity.id
_entity.type
_entity.pdbx_description
1 polymer ?
#
loop_
_entity_poly.entity_id
_entity_poly.type
_entity_poly.pdbx_seq_one_letter_code
_entity_poly.pdbx_strand_id
1 'polypeptide(L)'
;MQVLLRMGADLHITDDRDCTALHYAALRDEEMDELGVNGEKKLRIVQMLVTHGIDVSALNDDGRTALQIAESCLPADWPIRSYLTNLPQQQPQ
;
A
#
# COMPACT_ATOMS: atom_id res chain seq x y z
N MET A 1 -3.33 -3.01 -13.56
CA MET A 1 -2.04 -3.08 -12.80
C MET A 1 -0.83 -2.71 -13.68
N GLN A 2 -0.67 -1.42 -14.06
CA GLN A 2 0.52 -0.92 -14.79
C GLN A 2 1.25 0.22 -14.06
N VAL A 3 0.79 0.65 -12.88
CA VAL A 3 1.16 1.96 -12.33
C VAL A 3 2.44 1.95 -11.47
N LEU A 4 2.92 0.80 -11.01
CA LEU A 4 3.98 0.74 -9.97
C LEU A 4 5.41 0.44 -10.47
N LEU A 5 5.65 0.34 -11.78
CA LEU A 5 6.95 -0.10 -12.30
C LEU A 5 7.61 0.91 -13.23
N ARG A 6 7.88 2.11 -12.71
CA ARG A 6 9.00 2.90 -13.23
C ARG A 6 9.95 3.21 -12.09
N MET A 7 11.08 2.50 -12.11
CA MET A 7 12.24 2.64 -11.22
C MET A 7 12.71 4.12 -11.24
N GLY A 8 12.29 4.90 -10.24
CA GLY A 8 12.45 6.35 -10.19
C GLY A 8 11.16 7.13 -9.91
N ALA A 9 10.02 6.46 -9.68
CA ALA A 9 8.82 7.12 -9.20
C ALA A 9 9.11 7.78 -7.84
N ASP A 10 9.06 9.10 -7.79
CA ASP A 10 9.12 9.87 -6.55
C ASP A 10 8.07 9.31 -5.59
N LEU A 11 8.51 8.82 -4.43
CA LEU A 11 7.65 8.21 -3.41
C LEU A 11 6.64 9.20 -2.82
N HIS A 12 6.90 10.50 -3.03
CA HIS A 12 6.07 11.60 -2.62
C HIS A 12 5.04 12.01 -3.68
N ILE A 13 5.05 11.41 -4.88
CA ILE A 13 4.01 11.66 -5.87
C ILE A 13 2.72 11.01 -5.38
N THR A 14 1.71 11.84 -5.20
CA THR A 14 0.32 11.43 -5.08
C THR A 14 -0.40 11.62 -6.41
N ASP A 15 -1.47 10.86 -6.63
CA ASP A 15 -2.40 11.14 -7.71
C ASP A 15 -3.40 12.25 -7.31
N ASP A 16 -4.38 12.52 -8.16
CA ASP A 16 -5.43 13.52 -7.91
C ASP A 16 -6.32 13.22 -6.68
N ARG A 17 -6.13 12.08 -6.02
CA ARG A 17 -6.85 11.63 -4.80
C ARG A 17 -5.92 11.51 -3.60
N ASP A 18 -4.76 12.15 -3.64
CA ASP A 18 -3.71 12.03 -2.62
C ASP A 18 -3.24 10.58 -2.36
N CYS A 19 -3.49 9.66 -3.30
CA CYS A 19 -3.08 8.27 -3.17
C CYS A 19 -1.62 8.11 -3.56
N THR A 20 -0.78 7.82 -2.56
CA THR A 20 0.61 7.35 -2.76
C THR A 20 0.67 5.94 -3.35
N ALA A 21 1.86 5.54 -3.80
CA ALA A 21 2.16 4.17 -4.23
C ALA A 21 1.80 3.10 -3.17
N LEU A 22 1.88 3.43 -1.88
CA LEU A 22 1.57 2.52 -0.79
C LEU A 22 0.05 2.25 -0.68
N HIS A 23 -0.79 3.27 -0.89
CA HIS A 23 -2.25 3.12 -0.93
C HIS A 23 -2.67 2.12 -2.01
N TYR A 24 -2.10 2.26 -3.21
CA TYR A 24 -2.36 1.35 -4.33
C TYR A 24 -1.86 -0.07 -4.08
N ALA A 25 -0.73 -0.24 -3.39
CA ALA A 25 -0.24 -1.57 -3.03
C ALA A 25 -1.16 -2.28 -2.02
N ALA A 26 -1.80 -1.52 -1.13
CA ALA A 26 -2.76 -2.01 -0.13
C ALA A 26 -4.19 -2.25 -0.68
N LEU A 27 -4.56 -1.64 -1.81
CA LEU A 27 -5.86 -1.80 -2.44
C LEU A 27 -6.02 -3.18 -3.08
N ARG A 28 -7.17 -3.84 -2.91
CA ARG A 28 -7.54 -5.06 -3.64
C ARG A 28 -8.59 -4.74 -4.68
N ASP A 29 -8.31 -5.13 -5.92
CA ASP A 29 -9.29 -5.07 -7.00
C ASP A 29 -9.90 -6.47 -7.20
N GLU A 30 -11.16 -6.53 -7.62
CA GLU A 30 -11.85 -7.79 -7.94
C GLU A 30 -11.14 -8.52 -9.09
N GLU A 31 -10.55 -7.76 -10.03
CA GLU A 31 -9.73 -8.29 -11.12
C GLU A 31 -8.45 -9.01 -10.65
N MET A 32 -8.01 -8.78 -9.41
CA MET A 32 -6.79 -9.43 -8.88
C MET A 32 -6.97 -10.90 -8.56
N ASP A 33 -8.20 -11.34 -8.28
CA ASP A 33 -8.51 -12.74 -8.03
C ASP A 33 -8.40 -13.56 -9.32
N GLU A 34 -8.89 -12.99 -10.42
CA GLU A 34 -8.82 -13.61 -11.75
C GLU A 34 -7.38 -13.71 -12.28
N LEU A 35 -6.53 -12.74 -11.93
CA LEU A 35 -5.12 -12.69 -12.33
C LEU A 35 -4.19 -13.52 -11.41
N GLY A 36 -4.73 -14.14 -10.36
CA GLY A 36 -3.95 -14.94 -9.41
C GLY A 36 -2.86 -14.12 -8.70
N VAL A 37 -3.12 -12.84 -8.41
CA VAL A 37 -2.17 -11.99 -7.70
C VAL A 37 -2.07 -12.46 -6.25
N ASN A 38 -1.05 -13.26 -5.96
CA ASN A 38 -0.75 -13.71 -4.61
C ASN A 38 -0.29 -12.52 -3.74
N GLY A 39 -0.80 -12.45 -2.51
CA GLY A 39 -0.43 -11.47 -1.48
C GLY A 39 1.09 -11.36 -1.28
N GLU A 40 1.86 -12.43 -1.49
CA GLU A 40 3.33 -12.43 -1.44
C GLU A 40 3.99 -11.49 -2.47
N LYS A 41 3.48 -11.45 -3.71
CA LYS A 41 4.04 -10.57 -4.75
C LYS A 41 3.83 -9.11 -4.38
N LYS A 42 2.65 -8.80 -3.83
CA LYS A 42 2.33 -7.45 -3.36
C LYS A 42 3.09 -7.08 -2.09
N LEU A 43 3.28 -8.02 -1.17
CA LEU A 43 4.11 -7.81 0.02
C LEU A 43 5.51 -7.35 -0.37
N ARG A 44 6.11 -7.96 -1.40
CA ARG A 44 7.44 -7.54 -1.90
C ARG A 44 7.44 -6.10 -2.43
N ILE A 45 6.37 -5.66 -3.08
CA ILE A 45 6.22 -4.27 -3.53
C ILE A 45 6.12 -3.34 -2.32
N VAL A 46 5.28 -3.67 -1.34
CA VAL A 46 5.11 -2.89 -0.10
C VAL A 46 6.44 -2.76 0.66
N GLN A 47 7.14 -3.87 0.86
CA GLN A 47 8.46 -3.89 1.51
C GLN A 47 9.47 -2.99 0.79
N MET A 48 9.50 -3.04 -0.54
CA MET A 48 10.37 -2.19 -1.34
C MET A 48 10.05 -0.71 -1.15
N LEU A 49 8.77 -0.31 -1.23
CA LEU A 49 8.35 1.08 -1.02
C LEU A 49 8.72 1.59 0.38
N VAL A 50 8.48 0.78 1.41
CA VAL A 50 8.85 1.10 2.80
C VAL A 50 10.36 1.22 2.98
N THR A 51 11.13 0.31 2.36
CA THR A 51 12.61 0.36 2.41
C THR A 51 13.14 1.63 1.73
N HIS A 52 12.46 2.13 0.71
CA HIS A 52 12.82 3.38 0.04
C HIS A 52 12.41 4.64 0.82
N GLY A 53 11.72 4.51 1.96
CA GLY A 53 11.37 5.65 2.82
C GLY A 53 10.06 6.34 2.44
N ILE A 54 9.14 5.63 1.77
CA ILE A 54 7.79 6.16 1.54
C ILE A 54 7.13 6.50 2.88
N ASP A 55 6.36 7.60 2.90
CA ASP A 55 5.56 7.93 4.06
C ASP A 55 4.40 6.95 4.21
N VAL A 56 4.49 6.10 5.23
CA VAL A 56 3.47 5.09 5.56
C VAL A 56 2.25 5.68 6.27
N SER A 57 2.37 6.92 6.77
CA SER A 57 1.33 7.68 7.46
C SER A 57 0.59 8.67 6.56
N ALA A 58 1.01 8.78 5.29
CA ALA A 58 0.35 9.63 4.31
C ALA A 58 -1.14 9.29 4.23
N LEU A 59 -1.96 10.33 4.22
CA LEU A 59 -3.41 10.24 4.07
C LEU A 59 -3.78 10.52 2.62
N ASN A 60 -4.71 9.73 2.08
CA ASN A 60 -5.38 10.05 0.82
C ASN A 60 -6.52 11.08 1.02
N ASP A 61 -7.21 11.46 -0.05
CA ASP A 61 -8.33 12.42 -0.03
C ASP A 61 -9.52 11.94 0.83
N ASP A 62 -9.66 10.62 1.04
CA ASP A 62 -10.64 10.04 1.98
C ASP A 62 -10.19 10.11 3.46
N GLY A 63 -9.03 10.70 3.74
CA GLY A 63 -8.43 10.75 5.08
C GLY A 63 -7.96 9.38 5.57
N ARG A 64 -7.60 8.47 4.66
CA ARG A 64 -7.18 7.10 4.99
C ARG A 64 -5.71 6.87 4.71
N THR A 65 -5.05 6.11 5.58
CA THR A 65 -3.71 5.56 5.34
C THR A 65 -3.76 4.28 4.52
N ALA A 66 -2.62 3.87 3.98
CA ALA A 66 -2.49 2.57 3.31
C ALA A 66 -2.85 1.38 4.22
N LEU A 67 -2.60 1.47 5.54
CA LEU A 67 -3.02 0.43 6.49
C LEU A 67 -4.55 0.35 6.57
N GLN A 68 -5.24 1.49 6.67
CA GLN A 68 -6.71 1.51 6.74
C GLN A 68 -7.35 0.98 5.45
N ILE A 69 -6.75 1.27 4.29
CA ILE A 69 -7.15 0.63 3.03
C ILE A 69 -6.96 -0.89 3.12
N ALA A 70 -5.79 -1.37 3.54
CA ALA A 70 -5.52 -2.80 3.69
C ALA A 70 -6.52 -3.48 4.64
N GLU A 71 -6.91 -2.85 5.74
CA GLU A 71 -7.88 -3.40 6.69
C GLU A 71 -9.29 -3.52 6.11
N SER A 72 -9.68 -2.58 5.24
CA SER A 72 -11.00 -2.58 4.59
C SER A 72 -11.07 -3.44 3.34
N CYS A 73 -9.96 -3.57 2.59
CA CYS A 73 -9.93 -4.26 1.29
C CYS A 73 -9.31 -5.66 1.35
N LEU A 74 -8.51 -5.99 2.36
CA LEU A 74 -7.78 -7.27 2.44
C LEU A 74 -8.30 -8.16 3.58
N PRO A 75 -8.37 -9.49 3.38
CA PRO A 75 -8.56 -10.46 4.46
C PRO A 75 -7.48 -10.32 5.54
N ALA A 76 -7.77 -10.66 6.78
CA ALA A 76 -6.84 -10.51 7.92
C ALA A 76 -5.56 -11.33 7.77
N ASP A 77 -5.67 -12.43 7.03
CA ASP A 77 -4.66 -13.41 6.66
C ASP A 77 -3.72 -12.92 5.54
N TRP A 78 -3.99 -11.76 4.93
CA TRP A 78 -3.07 -11.20 3.93
C TRP A 78 -1.78 -10.66 4.58
N PRO A 79 -0.61 -11.02 4.02
CA PRO A 79 0.69 -10.67 4.61
C PRO A 79 0.93 -9.15 4.64
N ILE A 80 0.32 -8.39 3.74
CA ILE A 80 0.41 -6.92 3.70
C ILE A 80 -0.17 -6.29 4.97
N ARG A 81 -1.32 -6.79 5.47
CA ARG A 81 -1.93 -6.28 6.70
C ARG A 81 -0.98 -6.50 7.87
N SER A 82 -0.54 -7.74 8.05
CA SER A 82 0.41 -8.07 9.10
C SER A 82 1.69 -7.22 9.02
N TYR A 83 2.22 -7.00 7.81
CA TYR A 83 3.41 -6.19 7.63
C TYR A 83 3.17 -4.71 8.01
N LEU A 84 2.14 -4.07 7.47
CA LEU A 84 1.83 -2.65 7.74
C LEU A 84 1.45 -2.40 9.20
N THR A 85 0.78 -3.34 9.87
CA THR A 85 0.48 -3.26 11.31
C THR A 85 1.74 -3.34 12.17
N ASN A 86 2.75 -4.11 11.74
CA ASN A 86 4.01 -4.26 12.48
C ASN A 86 5.03 -3.15 12.19
N LEU A 87 4.79 -2.28 11.20
CA LEU A 87 5.62 -1.10 11.02
C LEU A 87 5.45 -0.19 12.25
N PRO A 88 6.51 0.51 12.68
CA PRO A 88 6.39 1.55 13.69
C PRO A 88 5.48 2.63 13.11
N GLN A 89 4.18 2.49 13.37
CA GLN A 89 3.21 3.56 13.19
C GLN A 89 3.83 4.74 13.95
N GLN A 90 4.16 5.82 13.25
CA GLN A 90 4.48 7.07 13.92
C GLN A 90 3.17 7.50 14.60
N GLN A 91 2.92 6.94 15.78
CA GLN A 91 1.77 7.27 16.60
C GLN A 91 1.89 8.77 16.89
N PRO A 92 0.88 9.58 16.56
CA PRO A 92 0.78 10.89 17.16
C PRO A 92 0.66 10.65 18.67
N GLN A 93 1.66 11.12 19.43
CA GLN A 93 1.58 11.27 20.88
C GLN A 93 0.45 12.25 21.24
#